data_AF-K1UPA3-F1
#
_entry.id   AF-K1UPA3-F1
#
_cell.length_a   1.000
_cell.length_b   1.000
_cell.length_c   1.000
_cell.angle_alpha   90.00
_cell.angle_beta   90.00
_cell.angle_gamma   90.00
#
_symmetry.space_group_name_H-M   'P 1'
#
loop_
_entity.id
_entity.type
_entity.pdbx_description
1 polymer ?
#
loop_
_entity_poly.entity_id
_entity_poly.type
_entity_poly.pdbx_seq_one_letter_code
_entity_poly.pdbx_strand_id
1 'polypeptide(L)'
;MGAIFTNIAEIFANSGWAQIFFAEGGWKYAVMIGVACVLLYLAIVHQFEPLLLLPIGFGMLMTNLPLDGIFHMDIFINETQHINWELLGTSGGMADYIYLGVKLGIYPPLIFLGIGTMTDFEPLIARPSSLLLGAAAQLGIFFTFVGAKILGFTNKEAASIGIIGGADGPTAIFVTTR
;
A
#
# COMPACT_ATOMS: atom_id res chain seq x y z
N MET A 1 -23.61 37.74 -18.39
CA MET A 1 -22.41 36.98 -18.82
C MET A 1 -21.30 36.96 -17.75
N GLY A 2 -21.10 38.03 -16.96
CA GLY A 2 -20.09 38.04 -15.87
C GLY A 2 -20.34 37.05 -14.73
N ALA A 3 -21.60 36.82 -14.34
CA ALA A 3 -21.96 35.87 -13.26
C ALA A 3 -21.61 34.40 -13.58
N ILE A 4 -21.59 34.02 -14.86
CA ILE A 4 -21.21 32.66 -15.28
C ILE A 4 -19.70 32.49 -15.15
N PHE A 5 -18.92 33.51 -15.55
CA PHE A 5 -17.46 33.47 -15.40
C PHE A 5 -17.03 33.52 -13.94
N THR A 6 -17.73 34.24 -13.05
CA THR A 6 -17.44 34.21 -11.60
C THR A 6 -17.80 32.88 -10.97
N ASN A 7 -18.94 32.27 -11.33
CA ASN A 7 -19.32 30.96 -10.81
C ASN A 7 -18.39 29.84 -11.31
N ILE A 8 -17.93 29.91 -12.56
CA ILE A 8 -16.94 28.97 -13.10
C ILE A 8 -15.58 29.16 -12.40
N ALA A 9 -15.17 30.40 -12.13
CA ALA A 9 -13.95 30.68 -11.39
C ALA A 9 -14.03 30.21 -9.93
N GLU A 10 -15.18 30.36 -9.26
CA GLU A 10 -15.43 29.83 -7.91
C GLU A 10 -15.48 28.31 -7.88
N ILE A 11 -16.09 27.66 -8.88
CA ILE A 11 -16.05 26.20 -9.01
C ILE A 11 -14.61 25.73 -9.23
N PHE A 12 -13.84 26.42 -10.07
CA PHE A 12 -12.45 26.05 -10.30
C PHE A 12 -11.59 26.26 -9.04
N ALA A 13 -11.80 27.37 -8.32
CA ALA A 13 -11.10 27.71 -7.08
C ALA A 13 -11.45 26.77 -5.90
N ASN A 14 -12.68 26.27 -5.83
CA ASN A 14 -13.10 25.29 -4.82
C ASN A 14 -12.97 23.83 -5.29
N SER A 15 -12.58 23.60 -6.55
CA SER A 15 -12.37 22.25 -7.07
C SER A 15 -11.04 21.67 -6.60
N GLY A 16 -10.95 20.35 -6.59
CA GLY A 16 -9.70 19.63 -6.39
C GLY A 16 -8.57 20.05 -7.35
N TRP A 17 -8.91 20.60 -8.51
CA TRP A 17 -7.93 21.17 -9.46
C TRP A 17 -7.23 22.40 -8.89
N ALA A 18 -7.91 23.24 -8.11
CA ALA A 18 -7.25 24.37 -7.46
C ALA A 18 -6.22 23.91 -6.42
N GLN A 19 -6.52 22.82 -5.69
CA GLN A 19 -5.57 22.27 -4.73
C GLN A 19 -4.37 21.60 -5.39
N ILE A 20 -4.54 20.92 -6.52
CA ILE A 20 -3.43 20.29 -7.24
C ILE A 20 -2.49 21.34 -7.85
N PHE A 21 -3.02 22.43 -8.41
CA PHE A 21 -2.24 23.39 -9.19
C PHE A 21 -1.84 24.67 -8.43
N PHE A 22 -2.59 25.08 -7.41
CA PHE A 22 -2.41 26.40 -6.76
C PHE A 22 -2.18 26.35 -5.25
N ALA A 23 -2.30 25.18 -4.59
CA ALA A 23 -1.95 25.04 -3.17
C ALA A 23 -0.47 24.64 -2.97
N GLU A 24 0.17 25.14 -1.91
CA GLU A 24 1.51 24.70 -1.51
C GLU A 24 1.52 23.18 -1.25
N GLY A 25 2.29 22.45 -2.06
CA GLY A 25 2.36 20.98 -1.99
C GLY A 25 1.35 20.23 -2.88
N GLY A 26 0.50 20.94 -3.64
CA GLY A 26 -0.48 20.36 -4.57
C GLY A 26 0.10 19.42 -5.63
N TRP A 27 1.33 19.71 -6.08
CA TRP A 27 2.07 18.89 -7.05
C TRP A 27 2.32 17.45 -6.57
N LYS A 28 2.34 17.21 -5.24
CA LYS A 28 2.49 15.85 -4.69
C LYS A 28 1.30 14.96 -5.06
N TYR A 29 0.08 15.49 -5.05
CA TYR A 29 -1.11 14.77 -5.49
C TYR A 29 -1.00 14.39 -6.97
N ALA A 30 -0.56 15.32 -7.82
CA ALA A 30 -0.35 15.03 -9.25
C ALA A 30 0.68 13.92 -9.47
N VAL A 31 1.79 13.92 -8.71
CA VAL A 31 2.79 12.85 -8.78
C VAL A 31 2.21 11.50 -8.35
N MET A 32 1.50 11.46 -7.23
CA MET A 32 0.92 10.20 -6.72
C MET A 32 -0.18 9.66 -7.63
N ILE A 33 -1.01 10.52 -8.23
CA ILE A 33 -1.96 10.13 -9.27
C ILE A 33 -1.23 9.56 -10.49
N GLY A 34 -0.13 10.19 -10.90
CA GLY A 34 0.74 9.67 -11.97
C GLY A 34 1.26 8.26 -11.67
N VAL A 35 1.77 8.04 -10.45
CA VAL A 35 2.24 6.71 -9.99
C VAL A 35 1.08 5.70 -9.98
N ALA A 36 -0.10 6.07 -9.45
CA ALA A 36 -1.26 5.20 -9.42
C ALA A 36 -1.68 4.76 -10.83
N CYS A 37 -1.69 5.69 -11.80
CA CYS A 37 -1.96 5.38 -13.20
C CYS A 37 -0.92 4.44 -13.82
N VAL A 38 0.37 4.59 -13.48
CA VAL A 38 1.43 3.67 -13.92
C VAL A 38 1.20 2.26 -13.34
N LEU A 39 0.86 2.15 -12.06
CA LEU A 39 0.57 0.85 -11.44
C LEU A 39 -0.66 0.18 -12.06
N LEU A 40 -1.73 0.93 -12.32
CA LEU A 40 -2.91 0.44 -13.02
C LEU A 40 -2.57 0.00 -14.46
N TYR A 41 -1.74 0.75 -15.17
CA TYR A 41 -1.25 0.38 -16.50
C TYR A 41 -0.47 -0.94 -16.46
N LEU A 42 0.47 -1.10 -15.52
CA LEU A 42 1.24 -2.34 -15.37
C LEU A 42 0.35 -3.54 -15.02
N ALA A 43 -0.64 -3.35 -14.15
CA ALA A 43 -1.58 -4.40 -13.77
C ALA A 43 -2.50 -4.83 -14.93
N ILE A 44 -2.97 -3.88 -15.77
CA ILE A 44 -3.94 -4.17 -16.84
C ILE A 44 -3.24 -4.59 -18.14
N VAL A 45 -2.23 -3.85 -18.59
CA VAL A 45 -1.61 -4.08 -19.90
C VAL A 45 -0.57 -5.19 -19.83
N HIS A 46 0.27 -5.15 -18.80
CA HIS A 46 1.35 -6.12 -18.63
C HIS A 46 1.01 -7.26 -17.68
N GLN A 47 -0.18 -7.25 -17.06
CA GLN A 47 -0.67 -8.34 -16.20
C GLN A 47 0.30 -8.71 -15.07
N PHE A 48 1.01 -7.72 -14.52
CA PHE A 48 1.81 -7.90 -13.31
C PHE A 48 0.88 -8.02 -12.10
N GLU A 49 0.87 -9.18 -11.45
CA GLU A 49 0.07 -9.50 -10.25
C GLU A 49 -1.32 -8.82 -10.22
N PRO A 50 -2.16 -9.00 -11.25
CA PRO A 50 -3.36 -8.19 -11.45
C PRO A 50 -4.36 -8.30 -10.30
N LEU A 51 -4.36 -9.43 -9.59
CA LEU A 51 -5.22 -9.68 -8.43
C LEU A 51 -4.94 -8.75 -7.25
N LEU A 52 -3.69 -8.33 -7.04
CA LEU A 52 -3.28 -7.48 -5.92
C LEU A 52 -2.92 -6.06 -6.38
N LEU A 53 -2.17 -5.94 -7.48
CA LEU A 53 -1.66 -4.65 -7.97
C LEU A 53 -2.78 -3.72 -8.44
N LEU A 54 -3.84 -4.27 -9.05
CA LEU A 54 -4.97 -3.47 -9.51
C LEU A 54 -5.75 -2.84 -8.35
N PRO A 55 -6.21 -3.58 -7.31
CA PRO A 55 -6.80 -2.98 -6.12
C PRO A 55 -5.88 -1.97 -5.40
N ILE A 56 -4.57 -2.25 -5.33
CA ILE A 56 -3.59 -1.33 -4.72
C ILE A 56 -3.50 -0.03 -5.52
N GLY A 57 -3.38 -0.10 -6.85
CA GLY A 57 -3.34 1.07 -7.72
C GLY A 57 -4.63 1.89 -7.64
N PHE A 58 -5.78 1.24 -7.58
CA PHE A 58 -7.08 1.91 -7.43
C PHE A 58 -7.24 2.56 -6.05
N GLY A 59 -6.82 1.90 -4.97
CA GLY A 59 -6.79 2.48 -3.63
C GLY A 59 -5.83 3.67 -3.52
N MET A 60 -4.68 3.60 -4.17
CA MET A 60 -3.74 4.71 -4.27
C MET A 60 -4.35 5.90 -5.02
N LEU A 61 -5.09 5.64 -6.11
CA LEU A 61 -5.78 6.70 -6.85
C LEU A 61 -6.83 7.40 -5.96
N MET A 62 -7.70 6.62 -5.29
CA MET A 62 -8.78 7.18 -4.46
C MET A 62 -8.27 7.97 -3.25
N THR A 63 -7.24 7.49 -2.57
CA THR A 63 -6.71 8.17 -1.38
C THR A 63 -5.93 9.46 -1.70
N ASN A 64 -5.48 9.62 -2.94
CA ASN A 64 -4.76 10.81 -3.40
C ASN A 64 -5.66 11.80 -4.16
N LEU A 65 -6.98 11.63 -4.15
CA LEU A 65 -7.90 12.64 -4.66
C LEU A 65 -7.95 13.83 -3.68
N PRO A 66 -7.73 15.07 -4.18
CA PRO A 66 -7.81 16.27 -3.35
C PRO A 66 -9.22 16.46 -2.76
N LEU A 67 -9.29 16.92 -1.51
CA LEU A 67 -10.53 17.18 -0.74
C LEU A 67 -11.38 15.95 -0.37
N ASP A 68 -11.01 14.73 -0.78
CA ASP A 68 -11.91 13.58 -0.64
C ASP A 68 -11.93 12.99 0.78
N GLY A 69 -10.81 13.13 1.53
CA GLY A 69 -10.74 12.64 2.91
C GLY A 69 -11.08 11.15 3.04
N ILE A 70 -10.86 10.35 2.00
CA ILE A 70 -11.30 8.94 1.97
C ILE A 70 -10.54 8.08 3.00
N PHE A 71 -9.30 8.45 3.30
CA PHE A 71 -8.42 7.70 4.18
C PHE A 71 -7.68 8.60 5.15
N HIS A 72 -7.80 8.31 6.43
CA HIS A 72 -7.27 9.13 7.51
C HIS A 72 -6.12 8.40 8.21
N MET A 73 -4.89 8.73 7.82
CA MET A 73 -3.68 8.14 8.40
C MET A 73 -3.57 8.37 9.91
N ASP A 74 -4.11 9.48 10.42
CA ASP A 74 -4.07 9.89 11.83
C ASP A 74 -4.81 8.91 12.75
N ILE A 75 -5.71 8.09 12.22
CA ILE A 75 -6.39 7.03 12.99
C ILE A 75 -5.40 5.91 13.34
N PHE A 76 -4.42 5.66 12.47
CA PHE A 76 -3.55 4.49 12.49
C PHE A 76 -2.10 4.80 12.87
N ILE A 77 -1.65 6.04 12.66
CA ILE A 77 -0.31 6.50 12.99
C ILE A 77 -0.43 7.55 14.10
N ASN A 78 -0.29 7.09 15.35
CA ASN A 78 -0.23 7.94 16.54
C ASN A 78 1.07 7.68 17.31
N GLU A 79 1.43 8.60 18.21
CA GLU A 79 2.59 8.47 19.11
C GLU A 79 2.55 7.18 19.94
N THR A 80 1.36 6.67 20.23
CA THR A 80 1.13 5.41 20.97
C THR A 80 1.14 4.16 20.11
N GLN A 81 1.27 4.27 18.78
CA GLN A 81 1.23 3.15 17.81
C GLN A 81 -0.02 2.26 17.95
N HIS A 82 -1.10 2.77 18.54
CA HIS A 82 -2.36 2.09 18.73
C HIS A 82 -3.48 2.77 17.94
N ILE A 83 -4.50 1.97 17.56
CA ILE A 83 -5.66 2.43 16.79
C ILE A 83 -6.48 3.38 17.67
N ASN A 84 -6.72 4.59 17.18
CA ASN A 84 -7.60 5.53 17.87
C ASN A 84 -9.06 5.22 17.54
N TRP A 85 -9.71 4.44 18.41
CA TRP A 85 -11.10 4.00 18.25
C TRP A 85 -12.11 5.16 18.28
N GLU A 86 -11.78 6.26 18.94
CA GLU A 86 -12.65 7.43 19.05
C GLU A 86 -12.67 8.24 17.74
N LEU A 87 -11.50 8.45 17.13
CA LEU A 87 -11.40 9.07 15.81
C LEU A 87 -12.01 8.20 14.71
N LEU A 88 -11.86 6.87 14.79
CA LEU A 88 -12.49 5.96 13.84
C LEU A 88 -14.02 6.07 13.87
N GLY A 89 -14.64 6.20 15.05
CA GLY A 89 -16.10 6.31 15.18
C GLY A 89 -16.68 7.65 14.74
N THR A 90 -15.87 8.70 14.68
CA THR A 90 -16.31 10.08 14.38
C THR A 90 -15.94 10.55 12.98
N SER A 91 -14.80 10.09 12.46
CA SER A 91 -14.22 10.52 11.18
C SER A 91 -13.85 9.37 10.24
N GLY A 92 -14.00 8.11 10.68
CA GLY A 92 -13.63 6.95 9.88
C GLY A 92 -14.50 6.76 8.64
N GLY A 93 -13.87 6.73 7.47
CA GLY A 93 -14.50 6.39 6.21
C GLY A 93 -14.54 4.88 5.95
N MET A 94 -15.21 4.45 4.88
CA MET A 94 -15.26 3.04 4.47
C MET A 94 -13.86 2.45 4.24
N ALA A 95 -12.94 3.21 3.65
CA ALA A 95 -11.58 2.74 3.40
C ALA A 95 -10.78 2.54 4.70
N ASP A 96 -11.00 3.38 5.71
CA ASP A 96 -10.40 3.23 7.04
C ASP A 96 -10.86 1.92 7.70
N TYR A 97 -12.16 1.60 7.60
CA TYR A 97 -12.68 0.32 8.11
C TYR A 97 -12.13 -0.90 7.40
N ILE A 98 -11.90 -0.84 6.09
CA ILE A 98 -11.25 -1.92 5.35
C ILE A 98 -9.78 -2.06 5.80
N TYR A 99 -9.07 -0.95 5.99
CA TYR A 99 -7.67 -0.98 6.41
C TYR A 99 -7.46 -1.56 7.82
N LEU A 100 -8.47 -1.51 8.70
CA LEU A 100 -8.43 -2.22 9.99
C LEU A 100 -8.13 -3.71 9.82
N GLY A 101 -8.63 -4.36 8.78
CA GLY A 101 -8.36 -5.78 8.53
C GLY A 101 -6.87 -6.06 8.28
N VAL A 102 -6.14 -5.08 7.73
CA VAL A 102 -4.68 -5.16 7.56
C VAL A 102 -3.97 -4.85 8.89
N LYS A 103 -4.36 -3.78 9.59
CA LYS A 103 -3.72 -3.39 10.87
C LYS A 103 -3.95 -4.36 12.03
N LEU A 104 -5.14 -4.99 12.08
CA LEU A 104 -5.43 -6.07 13.02
C LEU A 104 -4.72 -7.38 12.62
N GLY A 105 -4.12 -7.44 11.43
CA GLY A 105 -3.42 -8.61 10.93
C GLY A 105 -4.35 -9.76 10.57
N ILE A 106 -5.57 -9.47 10.10
CA ILE A 106 -6.58 -10.46 9.73
C ILE A 106 -6.42 -10.85 8.26
N TYR A 107 -6.31 -9.87 7.35
CA TYR A 107 -6.25 -10.15 5.91
C TYR A 107 -4.98 -10.88 5.48
N PRO A 108 -3.76 -10.53 5.93
CA PRO A 108 -2.56 -11.23 5.44
C PRO A 108 -2.55 -12.72 5.80
N PRO A 109 -2.86 -13.16 7.05
CA PRO A 109 -2.95 -14.58 7.36
C PRO A 109 -4.08 -15.31 6.63
N LEU A 110 -5.23 -14.66 6.37
CA LEU A 110 -6.31 -15.26 5.59
C LEU A 110 -5.91 -15.50 4.13
N ILE A 111 -5.22 -14.54 3.52
CA ILE A 111 -4.66 -14.71 2.16
C ILE A 111 -3.60 -15.82 2.18
N PHE A 112 -2.74 -15.86 3.20
CA PHE A 112 -1.72 -16.89 3.35
C PHE A 112 -2.32 -18.29 3.53
N LEU A 113 -3.42 -18.42 4.28
CA LEU A 113 -4.20 -19.66 4.36
C LEU A 113 -4.71 -20.07 2.98
N GLY A 114 -5.29 -19.13 2.22
CA GLY A 114 -5.74 -19.37 0.85
C GLY A 114 -4.61 -19.88 -0.06
N ILE A 115 -3.45 -19.21 -0.08
CA ILE A 115 -2.27 -19.65 -0.82
C ILE A 115 -1.84 -21.05 -0.38
N GLY A 116 -1.81 -21.30 0.93
CA GLY A 116 -1.48 -22.62 1.49
C GLY A 116 -2.43 -23.72 1.01
N THR A 117 -3.73 -23.45 0.88
CA THR A 117 -4.69 -24.43 0.33
C THR A 117 -4.53 -24.68 -1.17
N MET A 118 -3.95 -23.74 -1.91
CA MET A 118 -3.69 -23.85 -3.34
C MET A 118 -2.28 -24.40 -3.65
N THR A 119 -1.43 -24.55 -2.65
CA THR A 119 -0.03 -24.98 -2.83
C THR A 119 0.04 -26.50 -2.95
N ASP A 120 0.60 -26.97 -4.06
CA ASP A 120 0.88 -28.38 -4.27
C ASP A 120 2.24 -28.78 -3.65
N PHE A 121 2.22 -29.75 -2.74
CA PHE A 121 3.41 -30.27 -2.07
C PHE A 121 4.03 -31.48 -2.78
N GLU A 122 3.36 -32.07 -3.76
CA GLU A 122 3.86 -33.26 -4.48
C GLU A 122 5.27 -33.02 -5.08
N PRO A 123 5.55 -31.90 -5.78
CA PRO A 123 6.89 -31.64 -6.32
C PRO A 123 7.96 -31.46 -5.24
N LEU A 124 7.58 -30.89 -4.08
CA LEU A 124 8.50 -30.67 -2.96
C LEU A 124 8.86 -31.99 -2.27
N ILE A 125 7.88 -32.87 -2.08
CA ILE A 125 8.07 -34.19 -1.45
C ILE A 125 8.85 -35.12 -2.39
N ALA A 126 8.57 -35.08 -3.70
CA ALA A 126 9.25 -35.91 -4.68
C ALA A 126 10.75 -35.56 -4.84
N ARG A 127 11.13 -34.29 -4.64
CA ARG A 127 12.53 -33.83 -4.72
C ARG A 127 12.86 -32.91 -3.54
N PRO A 128 13.21 -33.45 -2.37
CA PRO A 128 13.47 -32.66 -1.16
C PRO A 128 14.67 -31.73 -1.30
N SER A 129 15.58 -31.97 -2.25
CA SER A 129 16.67 -31.04 -2.58
C SER A 129 16.17 -29.68 -3.08
N SER A 130 14.93 -29.58 -3.57
CA SER A 130 14.32 -28.29 -3.95
C SER A 130 14.09 -27.36 -2.74
N LEU A 131 14.01 -27.91 -1.52
CA LEU A 131 13.95 -27.14 -0.27
C LEU A 131 15.17 -26.22 -0.11
N LEU A 132 16.35 -26.64 -0.57
CA LEU A 132 17.57 -25.81 -0.53
C LEU A 132 17.46 -24.56 -1.41
N LEU A 133 16.66 -24.60 -2.48
CA LEU A 133 16.37 -23.41 -3.29
C LEU A 133 15.53 -22.39 -2.50
N GLY A 134 14.59 -22.88 -1.68
CA GLY A 134 13.85 -22.05 -0.72
C GLY A 134 14.75 -21.44 0.35
N ALA A 135 15.76 -22.17 0.83
CA ALA A 135 16.77 -21.61 1.74
C ALA A 135 17.61 -20.52 1.08
N ALA A 136 17.92 -20.64 -0.21
CA ALA A 136 18.61 -19.58 -0.96
C ALA A 136 17.76 -18.31 -1.09
N ALA A 137 16.43 -18.42 -1.17
CA ALA A 137 15.53 -17.25 -1.17
C ALA A 137 15.62 -16.44 0.13
N GLN A 138 15.89 -17.09 1.27
CA GLN A 138 16.10 -16.38 2.55
C GLN A 138 17.39 -15.53 2.55
N LEU A 139 18.41 -15.90 1.77
CA LEU A 139 19.59 -15.04 1.61
C LEU A 139 19.22 -13.70 0.97
N GLY A 140 18.23 -13.68 0.07
CA GLY A 140 17.69 -12.45 -0.52
C GLY A 140 17.23 -11.45 0.55
N ILE A 141 16.53 -11.92 1.59
CA ILE A 141 16.06 -11.10 2.72
C ILE A 141 17.24 -10.50 3.51
N PHE A 142 18.30 -11.29 3.74
CA PHE A 142 19.47 -10.80 4.46
C PHE A 142 20.25 -9.76 3.65
N PHE A 143 20.40 -9.96 2.33
CA PHE A 143 21.08 -9.00 1.47
C PHE A 143 20.32 -7.67 1.39
N THR A 144 18.99 -7.69 1.25
CA THR A 144 18.16 -6.48 1.24
C THR A 144 18.18 -5.78 2.61
N PHE A 145 18.15 -6.52 3.72
CA PHE A 145 18.27 -5.97 5.08
C PHE A 145 19.61 -5.26 5.30
N VAL A 146 20.73 -5.91 4.97
CA VAL A 146 22.07 -5.32 5.12
C VAL A 146 22.22 -4.11 4.21
N GLY A 147 21.72 -4.18 2.97
CA GLY A 147 21.68 -3.05 2.05
C GLY A 147 20.91 -1.85 2.61
N ALA A 148 19.71 -2.07 3.14
CA ALA A 148 18.91 -1.02 3.78
C ALA A 148 19.64 -0.43 5.01
N LYS A 149 20.33 -1.26 5.79
CA LYS A 149 21.08 -0.78 6.95
C LYS A 149 22.26 0.10 6.55
N ILE A 150 22.97 -0.24 5.48
CA ILE A 150 24.07 0.58 4.93
C ILE A 150 23.55 1.93 4.42
N LEU A 151 22.34 1.97 3.86
CA LEU A 151 21.68 3.19 3.40
C LEU A 151 21.18 4.10 4.55
N GLY A 152 21.33 3.68 5.82
CA GLY A 152 21.03 4.49 6.99
C GLY A 152 19.65 4.28 7.61
N PHE A 153 18.88 3.30 7.15
CA PHE A 153 17.55 2.99 7.74
C PHE A 153 17.66 2.43 9.16
N THR A 154 16.60 2.65 9.96
CA THR A 154 16.49 2.04 11.29
C THR A 154 16.37 0.52 11.19
N ASN A 155 16.63 -0.21 12.28
CA ASN A 155 16.55 -1.68 12.24
C ASN A 155 15.13 -2.17 11.93
N LYS A 156 14.09 -1.42 12.33
CA LYS A 156 12.69 -1.75 12.05
C LYS A 156 12.35 -1.55 10.57
N GLU A 157 12.70 -0.38 10.02
CA GLU A 157 12.48 -0.09 8.59
C GLU A 157 13.29 -1.03 7.69
N ALA A 158 14.55 -1.28 8.05
CA ALA A 158 15.39 -2.22 7.31
C ALA A 158 14.82 -3.65 7.35
N ALA A 159 14.22 -4.07 8.47
CA ALA A 159 13.54 -5.36 8.56
C ALA A 159 12.32 -5.42 7.62
N SER A 160 11.50 -4.36 7.60
CA SER A 160 10.34 -4.25 6.69
C SER A 160 10.76 -4.27 5.21
N ILE A 161 11.83 -3.54 4.85
CA ILE A 161 12.39 -3.54 3.49
C ILE A 161 13.01 -4.91 3.14
N GLY A 162 13.63 -5.55 4.13
CA GLY A 162 14.30 -6.84 3.98
C GLY A 162 13.37 -7.92 3.42
N ILE A 163 12.15 -8.02 3.96
CA ILE A 163 11.17 -9.07 3.58
C ILE A 163 10.79 -9.04 2.10
N ILE A 164 10.93 -7.89 1.40
CA ILE A 164 10.73 -7.80 -0.06
C ILE A 164 11.61 -8.81 -0.80
N GLY A 165 12.82 -9.07 -0.29
CA GLY A 165 13.75 -10.06 -0.87
C GLY A 165 13.25 -11.51 -0.81
N GLY A 166 12.23 -11.80 -0.01
CA GLY A 166 11.58 -13.11 0.07
C GLY A 166 10.54 -13.35 -1.02
N ALA A 167 10.18 -12.32 -1.80
CA ALA A 167 9.19 -12.37 -2.89
C ALA A 167 7.80 -12.91 -2.49
N ASP A 168 7.43 -12.76 -1.22
CA ASP A 168 6.13 -13.18 -0.68
C ASP A 168 5.34 -11.96 -0.17
N GLY A 169 4.34 -11.56 -0.97
CA GLY A 169 3.57 -10.33 -0.76
C GLY A 169 2.80 -10.31 0.57
N PRO A 170 1.96 -11.31 0.89
CA PRO A 170 1.19 -11.33 2.14
C PRO A 170 2.06 -11.26 3.39
N THR A 171 3.21 -11.94 3.44
CA THR A 171 4.10 -11.87 4.60
C THR A 171 4.82 -10.52 4.69
N ALA A 172 5.19 -9.92 3.56
CA ALA A 172 5.72 -8.56 3.52
C ALA A 172 4.70 -7.54 4.08
N ILE A 173 3.42 -7.65 3.68
CA ILE A 173 2.34 -6.81 4.21
C ILE A 173 2.17 -7.04 5.72
N PHE A 174 2.22 -8.28 6.18
CA PHE A 174 2.09 -8.57 7.61
C PHE A 174 3.23 -7.97 8.44
N VAL A 175 4.49 -8.18 8.05
CA VAL A 175 5.64 -7.70 8.81
C VAL A 175 5.74 -6.17 8.79
N THR A 176 5.37 -5.52 7.70
CA THR A 176 5.39 -4.05 7.58
C THR A 176 4.32 -3.36 8.44
N THR A 177 3.31 -4.09 8.94
CA THR A 177 2.28 -3.51 9.82
C THR A 177 2.69 -3.44 11.30
N ARG A 178 3.79 -4.08 11.69
CA ARG A 178 4.25 -4.26 13.08
C ARG A 178 5.53 -3.48 13.36
#